data_AF-A0A382AMB0-F1
#
_entry.id   AF-A0A382AMB0-F1
#
_cell.length_a   1.000
_cell.length_b   1.000
_cell.length_c   1.000
_cell.angle_alpha   90.00
_cell.angle_beta   90.00
_cell.angle_gamma   90.00
#
_symmetry.space_group_name_H-M   'P 1'
#
loop_
_entity.id
_entity.type
_entity.pdbx_description
1 polymer ?
#
loop_
_entity_poly.entity_id
_entity_poly.type
_entity_poly.pdbx_seq_one_letter_code
_entity_poly.pdbx_strand_id
1 'polypeptide(L)'
;MDAIIFSMFGEKRRDSVEKLQKEGENQTYVKTSFEINGKLYHAVKKIQNGSSKGHEITDDSGSLLAKGATEAVKKIKELIDLDYNDLRIASIVPADELTRIITEGSELRSLIDKVMGAEKYSKLEKLLKEAIKDFRINLQDMHGYTYENLVPLKQRISDAKQNKKKFDVELEKLKSDLEEIDKKKNELEKKIEVYKKNSGSKEKFEEKKDEFTRHVKNVIEQRRSEYEKEKEKFVKCEKQFPIAARKKELQDLVNEIENKITENQDAIQELSKEISSNIEKMQIAKKLQITDDGKCPVCNNET
;
A
#
# COMPACT_ATOMS: atom_id res chain seq x y z
N MET A 1 -19.01 -92.75 -17.44
CA MET A 1 -18.88 -91.29 -17.30
C MET A 1 -18.19 -90.63 -18.50
N ASP A 2 -17.03 -91.11 -18.96
CA ASP A 2 -16.33 -90.49 -20.12
C ASP A 2 -17.19 -90.50 -21.39
N ALA A 3 -17.95 -91.56 -21.63
CA ALA A 3 -18.93 -91.64 -22.71
C ALA A 3 -20.01 -90.52 -22.62
N ILE A 4 -20.51 -90.22 -21.41
CA ILE A 4 -21.52 -89.18 -21.19
C ILE A 4 -20.94 -87.80 -21.54
N ILE A 5 -19.77 -87.47 -20.98
CA ILE A 5 -19.07 -86.20 -21.26
C ILE A 5 -18.74 -86.07 -22.73
N PHE A 6 -18.24 -87.13 -23.36
CA PHE A 6 -17.90 -87.12 -24.77
C PHE A 6 -19.14 -86.92 -25.66
N SER A 7 -20.27 -87.53 -25.30
CA SER A 7 -21.52 -87.37 -26.04
C SER A 7 -22.20 -86.01 -25.84
N MET A 8 -22.02 -85.37 -24.69
CA MET A 8 -22.69 -84.09 -24.38
C MET A 8 -21.82 -82.87 -24.74
N PHE A 9 -20.51 -82.95 -24.50
CA PHE A 9 -19.59 -81.81 -24.66
C PHE A 9 -18.54 -82.02 -25.74
N GLY A 10 -18.38 -83.25 -26.24
CA GLY A 10 -17.27 -83.59 -27.13
C GLY A 10 -15.90 -83.60 -26.44
N GLU A 11 -15.89 -83.41 -25.12
CA GLU A 11 -14.69 -83.38 -24.29
C GLU A 11 -14.25 -84.80 -23.94
N LYS A 12 -12.95 -84.99 -23.68
CA LYS A 12 -12.36 -86.29 -23.38
C LYS A 12 -11.40 -86.18 -22.20
N ARG A 13 -11.40 -87.21 -21.35
CA ARG A 13 -10.60 -87.25 -20.12
C ARG A 13 -9.33 -88.12 -20.23
N ARG A 14 -9.21 -88.95 -21.28
CA ARG A 14 -8.03 -89.78 -21.59
C ARG A 14 -7.74 -89.74 -23.09
N ASP A 15 -6.46 -89.55 -23.47
CA ASP A 15 -5.83 -89.73 -24.80
C ASP A 15 -6.62 -89.34 -26.09
N SER A 16 -6.07 -89.66 -27.26
CA SER A 16 -6.58 -89.30 -28.60
C SER A 16 -7.97 -89.90 -28.89
N VAL A 17 -8.71 -89.28 -29.83
CA VAL A 17 -10.06 -89.72 -30.24
C VAL A 17 -10.05 -91.16 -30.79
N GLU A 18 -8.93 -91.59 -31.35
CA GLU A 18 -8.69 -92.94 -31.85
C GLU A 18 -8.81 -94.01 -30.76
N LYS A 19 -8.37 -93.71 -29.52
CA LYS A 19 -8.46 -94.67 -28.40
C LYS A 19 -9.88 -94.85 -27.88
N LEU A 20 -10.83 -94.01 -28.30
CA LEU A 20 -12.26 -94.15 -28.00
C LEU A 20 -12.97 -95.07 -29.01
N GLN A 21 -12.31 -95.41 -30.12
CA GLN A 21 -12.79 -96.36 -31.12
C GLN A 21 -12.22 -97.75 -30.83
N LYS A 22 -13.07 -98.78 -30.82
CA LYS A 22 -12.61 -100.15 -30.58
C LYS A 22 -11.73 -100.60 -31.75
N GLU A 23 -10.62 -101.23 -31.45
CA GLU A 23 -9.69 -101.74 -32.47
C GLU A 23 -10.40 -102.72 -33.41
N GLY A 24 -10.21 -102.53 -34.73
CA GLY A 24 -10.87 -103.31 -35.79
C GLY A 24 -12.23 -102.79 -36.24
N GLU A 25 -12.84 -101.83 -35.53
CA GLU A 25 -14.08 -101.17 -35.96
C GLU A 25 -13.78 -99.93 -36.79
N ASN A 26 -14.66 -99.58 -37.74
CA ASN A 26 -14.52 -98.37 -38.57
C ASN A 26 -15.41 -97.21 -38.08
N GLN A 27 -16.30 -97.47 -37.12
CA GLN A 27 -17.21 -96.48 -36.55
C GLN A 27 -17.53 -96.79 -35.08
N THR A 28 -17.67 -95.75 -34.27
CA THR A 28 -18.19 -95.81 -32.91
C THR A 28 -19.13 -94.64 -32.70
N TYR A 29 -20.22 -94.85 -31.96
CA TYR A 29 -21.06 -93.75 -31.50
C TYR A 29 -21.40 -93.91 -30.03
N VAL A 30 -21.66 -92.77 -29.39
CA VAL A 30 -22.17 -92.70 -28.04
C VAL A 30 -23.46 -91.90 -28.06
N LYS A 31 -24.50 -92.44 -27.43
CA LYS A 31 -25.79 -91.76 -27.22
C LYS A 31 -26.02 -91.64 -25.72
N THR A 32 -26.24 -90.42 -25.25
CA THR A 32 -26.70 -90.15 -23.88
C THR A 32 -28.11 -89.61 -23.94
N SER A 33 -29.00 -90.24 -23.18
CA SER A 33 -30.36 -89.75 -22.93
C SER A 33 -30.40 -89.09 -21.57
N PHE A 34 -30.97 -87.89 -21.49
CA PHE A 34 -31.11 -87.14 -20.23
C PHE A 34 -32.43 -86.40 -20.20
N GLU A 35 -32.95 -86.19 -18.98
CA GLU A 35 -34.23 -85.53 -18.75
C GLU A 35 -34.02 -84.21 -18.02
N ILE A 36 -34.70 -83.16 -18.49
CA ILE A 36 -34.73 -81.84 -17.84
C ILE A 36 -36.19 -81.40 -17.75
N ASN A 37 -36.65 -81.15 -16.53
CA ASN A 37 -38.02 -80.69 -16.25
C ASN A 37 -39.11 -81.56 -16.93
N GLY A 38 -38.97 -82.89 -16.89
CA GLY A 38 -39.94 -83.82 -17.48
C GLY A 38 -39.81 -84.03 -18.99
N LYS A 39 -38.82 -83.40 -19.66
CA LYS A 39 -38.59 -83.56 -21.11
C LYS A 39 -37.33 -84.35 -21.38
N LEU A 40 -37.45 -85.38 -22.23
CA LEU A 40 -36.34 -86.25 -22.63
C LEU A 40 -35.58 -85.65 -23.82
N TYR A 41 -34.26 -85.75 -23.77
CA TYR A 41 -33.35 -85.32 -24.83
C TYR A 41 -32.30 -86.39 -25.09
N HIS A 42 -31.75 -86.39 -26.31
CA HIS A 42 -30.71 -87.32 -26.71
C HIS A 42 -29.54 -86.60 -27.35
N ALA A 43 -28.35 -86.71 -26.77
CA ALA A 43 -27.10 -86.26 -27.37
C ALA A 43 -26.35 -87.44 -28.01
N VAL A 44 -25.98 -87.31 -29.28
CA VAL A 44 -25.27 -88.35 -30.04
C VAL A 44 -23.96 -87.79 -30.58
N LYS A 45 -22.86 -88.46 -30.27
CA LYS A 45 -21.52 -88.17 -30.80
C LYS A 45 -20.98 -89.38 -31.55
N LYS A 46 -20.51 -89.16 -32.78
CA LYS A 46 -20.02 -90.20 -33.70
C LYS A 46 -18.55 -89.98 -34.03
N ILE A 47 -17.79 -91.07 -34.01
CA ILE A 47 -16.43 -91.20 -34.49
C ILE A 47 -16.46 -92.17 -35.68
N GLN A 48 -15.76 -91.81 -36.75
CA GLN A 48 -15.60 -92.68 -37.92
C GLN A 48 -14.18 -92.50 -38.44
N ASN A 49 -13.51 -93.63 -38.72
CA ASN A 49 -12.12 -93.66 -39.18
C ASN A 49 -11.18 -92.80 -38.29
N GLY A 50 -11.26 -92.94 -36.96
CA GLY A 50 -10.43 -92.22 -36.01
C GLY A 50 -10.76 -90.72 -35.83
N SER A 51 -11.72 -90.19 -36.61
CA SER A 51 -12.08 -88.76 -36.59
C SER A 51 -13.50 -88.53 -36.06
N SER A 52 -13.71 -87.42 -35.35
CA SER A 52 -15.06 -87.02 -34.95
C SER A 52 -15.86 -86.54 -36.16
N LYS A 53 -17.00 -87.20 -36.44
CA LYS A 53 -17.80 -86.95 -37.66
C LYS A 53 -19.23 -86.50 -37.42
N GLY A 54 -19.79 -86.72 -36.23
CA GLY A 54 -21.15 -86.27 -35.92
C GLY A 54 -21.29 -85.82 -34.48
N HIS A 55 -22.00 -84.71 -34.26
CA HIS A 55 -22.48 -84.29 -32.95
C HIS A 55 -23.88 -83.71 -33.13
N GLU A 56 -24.88 -84.31 -32.51
CA GLU A 56 -26.29 -84.01 -32.72
C GLU A 56 -27.03 -84.08 -31.38
N ILE A 57 -28.04 -83.23 -31.20
CA ILE A 57 -28.99 -83.31 -30.09
C ILE A 57 -30.42 -83.32 -30.63
N THR A 58 -31.24 -84.25 -30.12
CA THR A 58 -32.67 -84.36 -30.45
C THR A 58 -33.54 -84.28 -29.20
N ASP A 59 -34.82 -83.96 -29.37
CA ASP A 59 -35.83 -84.08 -28.32
C ASP A 59 -36.47 -85.49 -28.29
N ASP A 60 -37.45 -85.66 -27.39
CA ASP A 60 -38.23 -86.88 -27.17
C ASP A 60 -38.99 -87.37 -28.42
N SER A 61 -39.40 -86.45 -29.30
CA SER A 61 -40.05 -86.80 -30.57
C SER A 61 -39.05 -87.27 -31.64
N GLY A 62 -37.74 -87.16 -31.36
CA GLY A 62 -36.66 -87.39 -32.31
C GLY A 62 -36.37 -86.19 -33.21
N SER A 63 -36.95 -85.01 -32.94
CA SER A 63 -36.71 -83.80 -33.72
C SER A 63 -35.32 -83.24 -33.44
N LEU A 64 -34.57 -82.92 -34.50
CA LEU A 64 -33.21 -82.40 -34.41
C LEU A 64 -33.21 -80.97 -33.87
N LEU A 65 -32.60 -80.76 -32.71
CA LEU A 65 -32.47 -79.44 -32.08
C LEU A 65 -31.20 -78.71 -32.52
N ALA A 66 -30.09 -79.42 -32.69
CA ALA A 66 -28.84 -78.89 -33.21
C ALA A 66 -27.95 -79.99 -33.76
N LYS A 67 -27.11 -79.62 -34.75
CA LYS A 67 -26.12 -80.49 -35.39
C LYS A 67 -24.84 -79.72 -35.64
N GLY A 68 -23.71 -80.37 -35.43
CA GLY A 68 -22.38 -79.75 -35.45
C GLY A 68 -21.79 -79.70 -34.06
N ALA A 69 -20.45 -79.79 -33.97
CA ALA A 69 -19.76 -79.90 -32.69
C ALA A 69 -20.03 -78.68 -31.79
N THR A 70 -19.99 -77.47 -32.35
CA THR A 70 -20.16 -76.21 -31.63
C THR A 70 -21.63 -75.98 -31.27
N GLU A 71 -22.53 -76.19 -32.22
CA GLU A 71 -23.95 -75.91 -32.10
C GLU A 71 -24.64 -76.87 -31.14
N ALA A 72 -24.30 -78.17 -31.21
CA ALA A 72 -24.82 -79.16 -30.28
C ALA A 72 -24.37 -78.85 -28.84
N VAL A 73 -23.09 -78.52 -28.63
CA VAL A 73 -22.57 -78.13 -27.30
C VAL A 73 -23.24 -76.87 -26.80
N LYS A 74 -23.38 -75.83 -27.64
CA LYS A 74 -24.08 -74.60 -27.27
C LYS A 74 -25.52 -74.89 -26.87
N LYS A 75 -26.23 -75.71 -27.65
CA LYS A 75 -27.63 -76.05 -27.36
C LYS A 75 -27.77 -76.85 -26.07
N ILE A 76 -26.85 -77.77 -25.81
CA ILE A 76 -26.80 -78.50 -24.55
C ILE A 76 -26.60 -77.52 -23.39
N LYS A 77 -25.59 -76.62 -23.46
CA LYS A 77 -25.36 -75.60 -22.43
C LYS A 77 -26.60 -74.73 -22.16
N GLU A 78 -27.33 -74.32 -23.19
CA GLU A 78 -28.58 -73.58 -23.04
C GLU A 78 -29.68 -74.39 -22.32
N LEU A 79 -29.73 -75.72 -22.52
CA LEU A 79 -30.75 -76.58 -21.92
C LEU A 79 -30.47 -76.91 -20.45
N ILE A 80 -29.21 -77.21 -20.11
CA ILE A 80 -28.82 -77.58 -18.73
C ILE A 80 -28.33 -76.40 -17.88
N ASP A 81 -28.12 -75.23 -18.49
CA ASP A 81 -27.54 -74.02 -17.88
C ASP A 81 -26.17 -74.26 -17.18
N LEU A 82 -25.44 -75.26 -17.67
CA LEU A 82 -24.13 -75.68 -17.16
C LEU A 82 -23.21 -76.05 -18.33
N ASP A 83 -21.94 -75.64 -18.27
CA ASP A 83 -20.92 -76.12 -19.19
C ASP A 83 -20.18 -77.38 -18.68
N TYR A 84 -19.22 -77.87 -19.47
CA TYR A 84 -18.41 -79.03 -19.09
C TYR A 84 -17.68 -78.84 -17.76
N ASN A 85 -17.10 -77.65 -17.54
CA ASN A 85 -16.38 -77.35 -16.30
C ASN A 85 -17.36 -77.25 -15.14
N ASP A 86 -18.53 -76.67 -15.37
CA ASP A 86 -19.57 -76.56 -14.35
C ASP A 86 -20.06 -77.96 -13.92
N LEU A 87 -20.34 -78.87 -14.86
CA LEU A 87 -20.72 -80.25 -14.53
C LEU A 87 -19.57 -81.07 -13.92
N ARG A 88 -18.33 -80.83 -14.35
CA ARG A 88 -17.13 -81.47 -13.78
C ARG A 88 -16.99 -81.15 -12.29
N ILE A 89 -17.33 -79.93 -11.87
CA ILE A 89 -17.24 -79.53 -10.46
C ILE A 89 -18.54 -79.87 -9.71
N ALA A 90 -19.71 -79.71 -10.32
CA ALA A 90 -21.01 -79.86 -9.64
C ALA A 90 -21.52 -81.30 -9.52
N SER A 91 -21.16 -82.19 -10.44
CA SER A 91 -21.75 -83.54 -10.53
C SER A 91 -20.72 -84.66 -10.74
N ILE A 92 -19.66 -84.42 -11.50
CA ILE A 92 -18.68 -85.45 -11.88
C ILE A 92 -17.27 -84.99 -11.53
N VAL A 93 -16.93 -84.98 -10.23
CA VAL A 93 -15.60 -84.57 -9.78
C VAL A 93 -14.61 -85.73 -9.88
N PRO A 94 -13.54 -85.63 -10.69
CA PRO A 94 -12.47 -86.62 -10.70
C PRO A 94 -11.75 -86.69 -9.35
N ALA A 95 -11.33 -87.89 -8.93
CA ALA A 95 -10.73 -88.11 -7.62
C ALA A 95 -9.43 -87.31 -7.40
N ASP A 96 -8.68 -87.03 -8.48
CA ASP A 96 -7.43 -86.26 -8.51
C ASP A 96 -7.63 -84.74 -8.65
N GLU A 97 -8.84 -84.29 -9.04
CA GLU A 97 -9.14 -82.86 -9.21
C GLU A 97 -9.74 -82.20 -7.95
N LEU A 98 -10.20 -82.98 -6.98
CA LEU A 98 -10.73 -82.47 -5.70
C LEU A 98 -9.72 -81.54 -5.01
N THR A 99 -8.45 -81.93 -4.96
CA THR A 99 -7.39 -81.14 -4.32
C THR A 99 -7.17 -79.80 -5.04
N ARG A 100 -7.23 -79.80 -6.38
CA ARG A 100 -7.06 -78.58 -7.18
C ARG A 100 -8.23 -77.62 -6.98
N ILE A 101 -9.47 -78.12 -6.99
CA ILE A 101 -10.68 -77.31 -6.77
C ILE A 101 -10.68 -76.67 -5.37
N ILE A 102 -10.22 -77.40 -4.36
CA ILE A 102 -10.11 -76.88 -2.99
C ILE A 102 -8.98 -75.83 -2.87
N THR A 103 -7.88 -76.03 -3.60
CA THR A 103 -6.70 -75.16 -3.52
C THR A 103 -6.86 -73.87 -4.36
N GLU A 104 -7.43 -73.97 -5.56
CA GLU A 104 -7.76 -72.86 -6.46
C GLU A 104 -9.19 -72.34 -6.16
N GLY A 105 -9.41 -71.82 -4.95
CA GLY A 105 -10.73 -71.44 -4.44
C GLY A 105 -11.55 -70.45 -5.30
N SER A 106 -10.94 -69.81 -6.30
CA SER A 106 -11.65 -69.00 -7.30
C SER A 106 -12.54 -69.82 -8.23
N GLU A 107 -12.13 -71.04 -8.61
CA GLU A 107 -12.96 -71.92 -9.47
C GLU A 107 -14.19 -72.40 -8.69
N LEU A 108 -13.98 -72.84 -7.45
CA LEU A 108 -15.06 -73.26 -6.55
C LEU A 108 -16.04 -72.11 -6.26
N ARG A 109 -15.54 -70.90 -5.99
CA ARG A 109 -16.37 -69.72 -5.73
C ARG A 109 -17.19 -69.32 -6.96
N SER A 110 -16.60 -69.38 -8.15
CA SER A 110 -17.32 -69.13 -9.41
C SER A 110 -18.45 -70.13 -9.64
N LEU A 111 -18.23 -71.42 -9.34
CA LEU A 111 -19.28 -72.43 -9.43
C LEU A 111 -20.39 -72.19 -8.40
N ILE A 112 -20.03 -71.92 -7.14
CA ILE A 112 -20.99 -71.59 -6.08
C ILE A 112 -21.83 -70.38 -6.50
N ASP A 113 -21.21 -69.35 -7.06
CA ASP A 113 -21.91 -68.16 -7.56
C ASP A 113 -22.85 -68.51 -8.73
N LYS A 114 -22.46 -69.39 -9.66
CA LYS A 114 -23.36 -69.85 -10.74
C LYS A 114 -24.53 -70.68 -10.21
N VAL A 115 -24.27 -71.66 -9.35
CA VAL A 115 -25.28 -72.56 -8.76
C VAL A 115 -26.27 -71.79 -7.89
N MET A 116 -25.80 -70.81 -7.13
CA MET A 116 -26.67 -69.93 -6.32
C MET A 116 -27.31 -68.80 -7.14
N GLY A 117 -27.02 -68.69 -8.44
CA GLY A 117 -27.47 -67.58 -9.29
C GLY A 117 -26.87 -66.21 -8.93
N ALA A 118 -25.87 -66.19 -8.05
CA ALA A 118 -25.18 -64.99 -7.59
C ALA A 118 -24.19 -64.41 -8.62
N GLU A 119 -23.86 -65.16 -9.68
CA GLU A 119 -23.01 -64.69 -10.78
C GLU A 119 -23.52 -63.37 -11.40
N LYS A 120 -24.84 -63.16 -11.41
CA LYS A 120 -25.48 -61.91 -11.87
C LYS A 120 -25.06 -60.71 -11.01
N TYR A 121 -24.96 -60.90 -9.69
CA TYR A 121 -24.51 -59.84 -8.77
C TYR A 121 -23.01 -59.58 -8.92
N SER A 122 -22.20 -60.63 -9.10
CA SER A 122 -20.76 -60.49 -9.35
C SER A 122 -20.47 -59.73 -10.66
N LYS A 123 -21.27 -59.97 -11.72
CA LYS A 123 -21.22 -59.19 -12.97
C LYS A 123 -21.66 -57.74 -12.76
N LEU A 124 -22.76 -57.52 -12.02
CA LEU A 124 -23.27 -56.18 -11.71
C LEU A 124 -22.26 -55.36 -10.88
N GLU A 125 -21.59 -55.98 -9.91
CA GLU A 125 -20.56 -55.33 -9.09
C GLU A 125 -19.41 -54.80 -9.96
N LYS A 126 -18.95 -55.60 -10.94
CA LYS A 126 -17.89 -55.17 -11.87
C LYS A 126 -18.34 -53.98 -12.71
N LEU A 127 -19.54 -54.05 -13.29
CA LEU A 127 -20.11 -52.94 -14.07
C LEU A 127 -20.27 -51.66 -13.24
N LEU A 128 -20.73 -51.78 -11.99
CA LEU A 128 -20.86 -50.63 -11.09
C LEU A 128 -19.50 -50.02 -10.73
N LYS A 129 -18.48 -50.85 -10.48
CA LYS A 129 -17.11 -50.37 -10.22
C LYS A 129 -16.53 -49.62 -11.41
N GLU A 130 -16.74 -50.13 -12.62
CA GLU A 130 -16.33 -49.46 -13.86
C GLU A 130 -17.07 -48.13 -14.05
N ALA A 131 -18.41 -48.14 -13.91
CA ALA A 131 -19.20 -46.92 -14.02
C ALA A 131 -18.81 -45.84 -13.00
N ILE A 132 -18.55 -46.21 -11.74
CA ILE A 132 -18.07 -45.27 -10.70
C ILE A 132 -16.70 -44.71 -11.06
N LYS A 133 -15.80 -45.55 -11.58
CA LYS A 133 -14.46 -45.14 -12.02
C LYS A 133 -14.55 -44.15 -13.18
N ASP A 134 -15.35 -44.46 -14.20
CA ASP A 134 -15.53 -43.61 -15.37
C ASP A 134 -16.19 -42.28 -14.99
N PHE A 135 -17.20 -42.32 -14.11
CA PHE A 135 -17.82 -41.11 -13.57
C PHE A 135 -16.80 -40.24 -12.82
N ARG A 136 -15.91 -40.85 -12.03
CA ARG A 136 -14.84 -40.13 -11.32
C ARG A 136 -13.87 -39.46 -12.30
N ILE A 137 -13.43 -40.17 -13.33
CA ILE A 137 -12.51 -39.64 -14.36
C ILE A 137 -13.18 -38.47 -15.09
N ASN A 138 -14.43 -38.62 -15.53
CA ASN A 138 -15.17 -37.57 -16.21
C ASN A 138 -15.31 -36.29 -15.36
N LEU A 139 -15.60 -36.42 -14.06
CA LEU A 139 -15.65 -35.26 -13.16
C LEU A 139 -14.28 -34.57 -13.04
N GLN A 140 -13.21 -35.36 -12.91
CA GLN A 140 -11.85 -34.83 -12.84
C GLN A 140 -11.47 -34.08 -14.11
N ASP A 141 -11.78 -34.61 -15.29
CA ASP A 141 -11.44 -34.00 -16.57
C ASP A 141 -12.26 -32.73 -16.85
N MET A 142 -13.56 -32.74 -16.52
CA MET A 142 -14.44 -31.58 -16.77
C MET A 142 -14.27 -30.45 -15.76
N HIS A 143 -14.01 -30.77 -14.50
CA HIS A 143 -14.08 -29.80 -13.40
C HIS A 143 -12.79 -29.69 -12.59
N GLY A 144 -11.79 -30.54 -12.85
CA GLY A 144 -10.54 -30.59 -12.08
C GLY A 144 -10.69 -31.23 -10.69
N TYR A 145 -11.87 -31.73 -10.34
CA TYR A 145 -12.19 -32.29 -9.02
C TYR A 145 -13.18 -33.46 -9.13
N THR A 146 -13.13 -34.36 -8.14
CA THR A 146 -14.04 -35.50 -8.00
C THR A 146 -15.02 -35.32 -6.83
N TYR A 147 -15.98 -36.23 -6.70
CA TYR A 147 -16.90 -36.26 -5.56
C TYR A 147 -16.18 -36.46 -4.20
N GLU A 148 -14.98 -37.02 -4.18
CA GLU A 148 -14.18 -37.16 -2.95
C GLU A 148 -13.64 -35.83 -2.46
N ASN A 149 -13.50 -34.84 -3.36
CA ASN A 149 -13.01 -33.52 -3.04
C ASN A 149 -14.10 -32.60 -2.45
N LEU A 150 -15.37 -33.02 -2.43
CA LEU A 150 -16.50 -32.22 -1.96
C LEU A 150 -16.33 -31.72 -0.52
N VAL A 151 -15.87 -32.58 0.39
CA VAL A 151 -15.70 -32.22 1.80
C VAL A 151 -14.58 -31.20 1.98
N PRO A 152 -13.35 -31.42 1.47
CA PRO A 152 -12.29 -30.41 1.48
C PRO A 152 -12.69 -29.08 0.80
N LEU A 153 -13.42 -29.14 -0.32
CA LEU A 153 -13.89 -27.95 -1.03
C LEU A 153 -14.89 -27.15 -0.20
N LYS A 154 -15.87 -27.82 0.44
CA LYS A 154 -16.80 -27.16 1.35
C LYS A 154 -16.09 -26.47 2.51
N GLN A 155 -15.09 -27.12 3.09
CA GLN A 155 -14.30 -26.53 4.17
C GLN A 155 -13.54 -25.29 3.68
N ARG A 156 -12.84 -25.38 2.55
CA ARG A 156 -12.13 -24.23 1.95
C ARG A 156 -13.07 -23.07 1.65
N ILE A 157 -14.28 -23.33 1.15
CA ILE A 157 -15.29 -22.29 0.93
C ILE A 157 -15.73 -21.65 2.25
N SER A 158 -15.91 -22.44 3.30
CA SER A 158 -16.24 -21.94 4.64
C SER A 158 -15.13 -21.04 5.19
N ASP A 159 -13.88 -21.50 5.12
CA ASP A 159 -12.71 -20.76 5.59
C ASP A 159 -12.54 -19.45 4.81
N ALA A 160 -12.68 -19.51 3.48
CA ALA A 160 -12.63 -18.32 2.62
C ALA A 160 -13.73 -17.31 2.96
N LYS A 161 -14.96 -17.77 3.25
CA LYS A 161 -16.05 -16.89 3.71
C LYS A 161 -15.73 -16.24 5.06
N GLN A 162 -15.14 -16.99 6.00
CA GLN A 162 -14.77 -16.44 7.30
C GLN A 162 -13.64 -15.42 7.17
N ASN A 163 -12.64 -15.69 6.35
CA ASN A 163 -11.55 -14.75 6.07
C ASN A 163 -12.05 -13.49 5.38
N LYS A 164 -12.95 -13.61 4.40
CA LYS A 164 -13.59 -12.44 3.78
C LYS A 164 -14.26 -11.53 4.83
N LYS A 165 -15.06 -12.11 5.74
CA LYS A 165 -15.68 -11.33 6.82
C LYS A 165 -14.66 -10.61 7.71
N LYS A 166 -13.52 -11.25 8.01
CA LYS A 166 -12.45 -10.61 8.79
C LYS A 166 -11.83 -9.45 8.04
N PHE A 167 -11.48 -9.64 6.76
CA PHE A 167 -10.89 -8.59 5.93
C PHE A 167 -11.86 -7.44 5.68
N ASP A 168 -13.16 -7.70 5.52
CA ASP A 168 -14.17 -6.66 5.39
C ASP A 168 -14.20 -5.76 6.64
N VAL A 169 -14.08 -6.34 7.85
CA VAL A 169 -14.02 -5.58 9.11
C VAL A 169 -12.73 -4.77 9.22
N GLU A 170 -11.58 -5.33 8.84
CA GLU A 170 -10.31 -4.61 8.84
C GLU A 170 -10.30 -3.45 7.84
N LEU A 171 -10.90 -3.66 6.66
CA LEU A 171 -11.00 -2.64 5.63
C LEU A 171 -11.87 -1.46 6.06
N GLU A 172 -12.99 -1.70 6.75
CA GLU A 172 -13.80 -0.62 7.33
C GLU A 172 -13.06 0.15 8.44
N LYS A 173 -12.26 -0.54 9.28
CA LYS A 173 -11.39 0.14 10.26
C LYS A 173 -10.36 1.03 9.56
N LEU A 174 -9.67 0.51 8.55
CA LEU A 174 -8.68 1.29 7.79
C LEU A 174 -9.29 2.53 7.13
N LYS A 175 -10.51 2.43 6.60
CA LYS A 175 -11.22 3.60 6.04
C LYS A 175 -11.49 4.65 7.11
N SER A 176 -11.98 4.23 8.28
CA SER A 176 -12.22 5.13 9.41
C SER A 176 -10.93 5.82 9.88
N ASP A 177 -9.83 5.07 9.98
CA ASP A 177 -8.53 5.60 10.36
C ASP A 177 -8.01 6.62 9.32
N LEU A 178 -8.22 6.34 8.04
CA LEU A 178 -7.84 7.25 6.94
C LEU A 178 -8.64 8.55 7.00
N GLU A 179 -9.94 8.50 7.26
CA GLU A 179 -10.76 9.69 7.47
C GLU A 179 -10.30 10.52 8.67
N GLU A 180 -9.90 9.88 9.77
CA GLU A 180 -9.38 10.58 10.95
C GLU A 180 -8.02 11.25 10.66
N ILE A 181 -7.13 10.55 9.95
CA ILE A 181 -5.83 11.10 9.52
C ILE A 181 -6.03 12.30 8.59
N ASP A 182 -6.97 12.22 7.65
CA ASP A 182 -7.21 13.31 6.70
C ASP A 182 -7.80 14.56 7.40
N LYS A 183 -8.66 14.36 8.41
CA LYS A 183 -9.10 15.45 9.29
C LYS A 183 -7.92 16.10 10.03
N LYS A 184 -7.04 15.29 10.65
CA LYS A 184 -5.84 15.80 11.35
C LYS A 184 -4.90 16.55 10.41
N LYS A 185 -4.70 16.04 9.20
CA LYS A 185 -3.91 16.70 8.15
C LYS A 185 -4.48 18.08 7.81
N ASN A 186 -5.78 18.16 7.54
CA ASN A 186 -6.45 19.43 7.24
C ASN A 186 -6.35 20.44 8.40
N GLU A 187 -6.44 19.98 9.65
CA GLU A 187 -6.22 20.84 10.83
C GLU A 187 -4.80 21.37 10.91
N LEU A 188 -3.80 20.52 10.64
CA LEU A 188 -2.39 20.92 10.63
C LEU A 188 -2.09 21.91 9.51
N GLU A 189 -2.64 21.69 8.31
CA GLU A 189 -2.49 22.63 7.18
C GLU A 189 -3.06 24.01 7.53
N LYS A 190 -4.25 24.08 8.14
CA LYS A 190 -4.82 25.35 8.65
C LYS A 190 -3.92 26.01 9.69
N LYS A 191 -3.36 25.25 10.63
CA LYS A 191 -2.41 25.78 11.64
C LYS A 191 -1.16 26.34 10.97
N ILE A 192 -0.59 25.62 9.98
CA ILE A 192 0.58 26.07 9.23
C ILE A 192 0.30 27.41 8.52
N GLU A 193 -0.87 27.56 7.91
CA GLU A 193 -1.26 28.79 7.22
C GLU A 193 -1.38 29.99 8.19
N VAL A 194 -1.96 29.78 9.37
CA VAL A 194 -2.00 30.77 10.46
C VAL A 194 -0.58 31.16 10.90
N TYR A 195 0.31 30.17 11.10
CA TYR A 195 1.68 30.44 11.50
C TYR A 195 2.47 31.22 10.44
N LYS A 196 2.29 30.91 9.14
CA LYS A 196 2.89 31.68 8.04
C LYS A 196 2.41 33.13 8.00
N LYS A 197 1.12 33.38 8.26
CA LYS A 197 0.58 34.74 8.34
C LYS A 197 1.22 35.51 9.50
N ASN A 198 1.34 34.85 10.66
CA ASN A 198 1.92 35.46 11.86
C ASN A 198 3.43 35.72 11.73
N SER A 199 4.18 34.87 11.00
CA SER A 199 5.61 35.11 10.77
C SER A 199 5.86 36.37 9.95
N GLY A 200 5.07 36.61 8.90
CA GLY A 200 5.15 37.85 8.13
C GLY A 200 4.75 39.10 8.95
N SER A 201 3.81 38.96 9.89
CA SER A 201 3.48 40.05 10.84
C SER A 201 4.62 40.33 11.82
N LYS A 202 5.36 39.30 12.26
CA LYS A 202 6.52 39.45 13.15
C LYS A 202 7.67 40.18 12.45
N GLU A 203 7.99 39.81 11.21
CA GLU A 203 9.02 40.51 10.40
C GLU A 203 8.68 41.99 10.22
N LYS A 204 7.44 42.30 9.81
CA LYS A 204 6.97 43.70 9.67
C LYS A 204 7.01 44.49 10.98
N PHE A 205 6.79 43.82 12.11
CA PHE A 205 6.87 44.46 13.43
C PHE A 205 8.32 44.77 13.81
N GLU A 206 9.26 43.85 13.58
CA GLU A 206 10.69 44.08 13.81
C GLU A 206 11.24 45.19 12.90
N GLU A 207 10.88 45.21 11.62
CA GLU A 207 11.25 46.31 10.71
C GLU A 207 10.78 47.68 11.21
N LYS A 208 9.51 47.78 11.65
CA LYS A 208 8.98 49.02 12.24
C LYS A 208 9.66 49.39 13.56
N LYS A 209 10.02 48.40 14.38
CA LYS A 209 10.75 48.63 15.63
C LYS A 209 12.14 49.21 15.35
N ASP A 210 12.84 48.67 14.36
CA ASP A 210 14.16 49.15 13.94
C ASP A 210 14.08 50.53 13.30
N GLU A 211 13.07 50.79 12.48
CA GLU A 211 12.78 52.12 11.93
C GLU A 211 12.51 53.15 13.03
N PHE A 212 11.63 52.83 13.98
CA PHE A 212 11.33 53.69 15.12
C PHE A 212 12.58 53.96 15.97
N THR A 213 13.36 52.92 16.25
CA THR A 213 14.61 53.03 17.01
C THR A 213 15.60 53.96 16.32
N ARG A 214 15.74 53.85 14.99
CA ARG A 214 16.59 54.74 14.18
C ARG A 214 16.08 56.17 14.21
N HIS A 215 14.78 56.37 14.07
CA HIS A 215 14.17 57.70 14.15
C HIS A 215 14.41 58.36 15.51
N VAL A 216 14.16 57.65 16.61
CA VAL A 216 14.41 58.16 17.97
C VAL A 216 15.87 58.52 18.17
N LYS A 217 16.81 57.67 17.72
CA LYS A 217 18.26 57.98 17.79
C LYS A 217 18.60 59.26 17.03
N ASN A 218 18.12 59.40 15.80
CA ASN A 218 18.37 60.58 14.98
C ASN A 218 17.80 61.85 15.62
N VAL A 219 16.59 61.79 16.18
CA VAL A 219 15.97 62.94 16.89
C VAL A 219 16.78 63.32 18.12
N ILE A 220 17.26 62.34 18.90
CA ILE A 220 18.12 62.60 20.07
C ILE A 220 19.43 63.26 19.63
N GLU A 221 20.08 62.76 18.59
CA GLU A 221 21.32 63.34 18.06
C GLU A 221 21.10 64.76 17.54
N GLN A 222 20.00 65.00 16.81
CA GLN A 222 19.63 66.33 16.34
C GLN A 222 19.41 67.28 17.52
N ARG A 223 18.62 66.88 18.52
CA ARG A 223 18.37 67.69 19.73
C ARG A 223 19.65 67.98 20.52
N ARG A 224 20.55 67.00 20.64
CA ARG A 224 21.87 67.21 21.26
C ARG A 224 22.72 68.21 20.48
N SER A 225 22.72 68.12 19.15
CA SER A 225 23.43 69.08 18.29
C SER A 225 22.86 70.49 18.42
N GLU A 226 21.53 70.63 18.43
CA GLU A 226 20.83 71.90 18.66
C GLU A 226 21.18 72.48 20.03
N TYR A 227 21.12 71.65 21.08
CA TYR A 227 21.50 72.05 22.43
C TYR A 227 22.95 72.53 22.52
N GLU A 228 23.90 71.80 21.91
CA GLU A 228 25.31 72.20 21.98
C GLU A 228 25.56 73.50 21.21
N LYS A 229 24.89 73.70 20.06
CA LYS A 229 24.94 74.99 19.34
C LYS A 229 24.37 76.13 20.19
N GLU A 230 23.25 75.92 20.87
CA GLU A 230 22.62 76.96 21.68
C GLU A 230 23.44 77.26 22.94
N LYS A 231 24.00 76.23 23.58
CA LYS A 231 24.95 76.36 24.67
C LYS A 231 26.20 77.12 24.24
N GLU A 232 26.73 76.88 23.04
CA GLU A 232 27.88 77.63 22.51
C GLU A 232 27.54 79.12 22.34
N LYS A 233 26.33 79.45 21.86
CA LYS A 233 25.85 80.85 21.80
C LYS A 233 25.74 81.46 23.20
N PHE A 234 25.20 80.73 24.17
CA PHE A 234 25.08 81.19 25.54
C PHE A 234 26.46 81.49 26.15
N VAL A 235 27.42 80.57 26.02
CA VAL A 235 28.81 80.77 26.49
C VAL A 235 29.47 81.98 25.81
N LYS A 236 29.21 82.21 24.51
CA LYS A 236 29.70 83.40 23.80
C LYS A 236 29.08 84.69 24.35
N CYS A 237 27.78 84.69 24.64
CA CYS A 237 27.11 85.84 25.26
C CYS A 237 27.59 86.08 26.70
N GLU A 238 27.82 85.01 27.46
CA GLU A 238 28.28 85.09 28.85
C GLU A 238 29.61 85.85 28.97
N LYS A 239 30.53 85.59 28.03
CA LYS A 239 31.81 86.30 27.92
C LYS A 239 31.67 87.81 27.64
N GLN A 240 30.50 88.29 27.22
CA GLN A 240 30.26 89.72 26.97
C GLN A 240 29.66 90.48 28.16
N PHE A 241 29.11 89.79 29.17
CA PHE A 241 28.58 90.46 30.38
C PHE A 241 29.60 91.32 31.14
N PRO A 242 30.89 90.94 31.29
CA PRO A 242 31.88 91.79 31.94
C PRO A 242 32.09 93.13 31.22
N ILE A 243 31.91 93.16 29.90
CA ILE A 243 32.00 94.38 29.09
C ILE A 243 30.77 95.26 29.32
N ALA A 244 29.58 94.66 29.35
CA ALA A 244 28.33 95.37 29.64
C ALA A 244 28.29 95.94 31.06
N ALA A 245 28.85 95.24 32.04
CA ALA A 245 28.93 95.69 33.43
C ALA A 245 29.76 96.97 33.60
N ARG A 246 30.81 97.14 32.79
CA ARG A 246 31.68 98.33 32.79
C ARG A 246 31.07 99.55 32.08
N LYS A 247 29.87 99.43 31.50
CA LYS A 247 29.21 100.54 30.80
C LYS A 247 29.02 101.75 31.70
N LYS A 248 28.57 101.53 32.94
CA LYS A 248 28.31 102.63 33.88
C LYS A 248 29.60 103.34 34.30
N GLU A 249 30.62 102.56 34.65
CA GLU A 249 31.96 103.09 34.98
C GLU A 249 32.57 103.90 33.83
N LEU A 250 32.47 103.39 32.59
CA LEU A 250 32.94 104.10 31.40
C LEU A 250 32.13 105.38 31.13
N GLN A 251 30.81 105.34 31.34
CA GLN A 251 29.94 106.51 31.18
C GLN A 251 30.26 107.60 32.21
N ASP A 252 30.51 107.20 33.46
CA ASP A 252 30.89 108.13 34.54
C ASP A 252 32.25 108.78 34.25
N LEU A 253 33.22 108.01 33.74
CA LEU A 253 34.52 108.51 33.27
C LEU A 253 34.38 109.52 32.12
N VAL A 254 33.51 109.24 31.14
CA VAL A 254 33.25 110.17 30.03
C VAL A 254 32.66 111.48 30.53
N ASN A 255 31.65 111.41 31.42
CA ASN A 255 31.02 112.60 31.99
C ASN A 255 32.02 113.44 32.81
N GLU A 256 32.94 112.80 33.55
CA GLU A 256 33.98 113.51 34.29
C GLU A 256 34.96 114.25 33.36
N ILE A 257 35.34 113.61 32.24
CA ILE A 257 36.17 114.25 31.21
C ILE A 257 35.43 115.42 30.56
N GLU A 258 34.15 115.26 30.22
CA GLU A 258 33.32 116.33 29.65
C GLU A 258 33.20 117.52 30.61
N ASN A 259 32.96 117.29 31.89
CA ASN A 259 32.93 118.36 32.90
C ASN A 259 34.27 119.10 32.98
N LYS A 260 35.40 118.39 33.03
CA LYS A 260 36.73 119.00 33.03
C LYS A 260 37.02 119.80 31.76
N ILE A 261 36.53 119.37 30.60
CA ILE A 261 36.66 120.14 29.36
C ILE A 261 35.88 121.45 29.48
N THR A 262 34.66 121.39 30.04
CA THR A 262 33.79 122.56 30.21
C THR A 262 34.40 123.57 31.19
N GLU A 263 34.90 123.11 32.34
CA GLU A 263 35.62 123.95 33.32
C GLU A 263 36.85 124.62 32.71
N ASN A 264 37.64 123.88 31.93
CA ASN A 264 38.81 124.44 31.24
C ASN A 264 38.40 125.47 30.16
N GLN A 265 37.29 125.25 29.46
CA GLN A 265 36.77 126.23 28.49
C GLN A 265 36.34 127.53 29.16
N ASP A 266 35.67 127.45 30.31
CA ASP A 266 35.28 128.63 31.10
C ASP A 266 36.51 129.39 31.63
N ALA A 267 37.52 128.67 32.12
CA ALA A 267 38.78 129.26 32.56
C ALA A 267 39.53 129.96 31.40
N ILE A 268 39.54 129.35 30.21
CA ILE A 268 40.11 129.97 29.00
C ILE A 268 39.36 131.26 28.62
N GLN A 269 38.03 131.29 28.78
CA GLN A 269 37.24 132.49 28.50
C GLN A 269 37.54 133.62 29.50
N GLU A 270 37.66 133.31 30.79
CA GLU A 270 38.04 134.31 31.80
C GLU A 270 39.44 134.88 31.52
N LEU A 271 40.43 134.02 31.31
CA LEU A 271 41.79 134.44 30.98
C LEU A 271 41.82 135.27 29.69
N SER A 272 41.00 134.94 28.70
CA SER A 272 40.88 135.73 27.47
C SER A 272 40.34 137.14 27.75
N LYS A 273 39.33 137.29 28.64
CA LYS A 273 38.81 138.60 29.05
C LYS A 273 39.88 139.42 29.79
N GLU A 274 40.65 138.80 30.68
CA GLU A 274 41.75 139.47 31.38
C GLU A 274 42.84 139.96 30.43
N ILE A 275 43.22 139.12 29.45
CA ILE A 275 44.17 139.48 28.39
C ILE A 275 43.65 140.69 27.61
N SER A 276 42.38 140.69 27.19
CA SER A 276 41.78 141.83 26.47
C SER A 276 41.82 143.13 27.30
N SER A 277 41.47 143.08 28.58
CA SER A 277 41.54 144.23 29.50
C SER A 277 42.98 144.75 29.66
N ASN A 278 43.97 143.85 29.76
CA ASN A 278 45.37 144.26 29.88
C ASN A 278 45.93 144.86 28.57
N ILE A 279 45.49 144.38 27.41
CA ILE A 279 45.83 144.98 26.12
C ILE A 279 45.31 146.42 26.03
N GLU A 280 44.08 146.69 26.46
CA GLU A 280 43.52 148.05 26.51
C GLU A 280 44.33 148.98 27.44
N LYS A 281 44.67 148.50 28.65
CA LYS A 281 45.54 149.24 29.58
C LYS A 281 46.91 149.56 28.96
N MET A 282 47.49 148.61 28.22
CA MET A 282 48.76 148.80 27.51
C MET A 282 48.67 149.85 26.39
N GLN A 283 47.56 149.91 25.66
CA GLN A 283 47.35 150.91 24.62
C GLN A 283 47.19 152.33 25.18
N ILE A 284 46.52 152.48 26.33
CA ILE A 284 46.41 153.76 27.05
C ILE A 284 47.80 154.23 27.51
N ALA A 285 48.60 153.34 28.09
CA ALA A 285 49.95 153.66 28.56
C ALA A 285 50.89 154.11 27.43
N LYS A 286 50.77 153.53 26.22
CA LYS A 286 51.59 153.94 25.06
C LYS A 286 51.26 155.33 24.51
N LYS A 287 50.06 155.87 24.74
CA LYS A 287 49.67 157.22 24.25
C LYS A 287 50.16 158.37 25.14
N LEU A 288 50.76 158.09 26.30
CA LEU A 288 51.14 159.08 27.32
C LEU A 288 52.65 159.43 27.36
N GLN A 289 53.38 159.31 26.25
CA GLN A 289 54.81 159.65 26.22
C GLN A 289 55.07 161.15 25.94
N ILE A 290 55.93 161.75 26.76
CA ILE A 290 56.29 163.18 26.84
C ILE A 290 57.28 163.55 25.72
N THR A 291 57.07 164.68 25.05
CA THR A 291 57.94 165.25 23.99
C THR A 291 59.03 166.16 24.55
N ASP A 292 60.10 166.35 23.76
CA ASP A 292 61.46 166.87 24.09
C ASP A 292 61.58 168.31 24.67
N ASP A 293 60.48 168.96 25.07
CA ASP A 293 60.47 170.32 25.63
C ASP A 293 60.24 170.35 27.16
N GLY A 294 60.33 169.19 27.83
CA GLY A 294 60.35 169.09 29.30
C GLY A 294 59.07 169.52 30.04
N LYS A 295 57.91 169.58 29.36
CA LYS A 295 56.62 169.97 29.98
C LYS A 295 55.56 168.86 29.89
N CYS A 296 54.95 168.57 31.04
CA CYS A 296 53.91 167.54 31.19
C CYS A 296 52.57 167.98 30.56
N PRO A 297 51.97 167.17 29.65
CA PRO A 297 50.77 167.53 28.89
C PRO A 297 49.45 167.53 29.69
N VAL A 298 49.49 167.23 31.00
CA VAL A 298 48.30 167.18 31.88
C VAL A 298 48.31 168.27 32.95
N CYS A 299 49.46 168.82 33.34
CA CYS A 299 49.53 169.75 34.48
C CYS A 299 50.46 170.96 34.34
N ASN A 300 51.15 171.14 33.20
CA ASN A 300 51.83 172.39 32.81
C ASN A 300 52.73 173.07 33.88
N ASN A 301 53.38 172.29 34.75
CA ASN A 301 54.42 172.75 35.68
C ASN A 301 55.80 172.26 35.24
N GLU A 302 56.82 173.11 35.45
CA GLU A 302 58.23 172.83 35.12
C GLU A 302 58.88 171.93 36.17
N THR A 303 59.60 170.92 35.67
CA THR A 303 60.63 170.14 36.38
C THR A 303 61.87 170.12 35.51
#